data_AF-A0A379G1J6-F1
#
_entry.id   AF-A0A379G1J6-F1
#
_cell.length_a   1.000
_cell.length_b   1.000
_cell.length_c   1.000
_cell.angle_alpha   90.00
_cell.angle_beta   90.00
_cell.angle_gamma   90.00
#
_symmetry.space_group_name_H-M   'P 1'
#
loop_
_entity.id
_entity.type
_entity.pdbx_description
1 polymer ?
#
loop_
_entity_poly.entity_id
_entity_poly.type
_entity_poly.pdbx_seq_one_letter_code
_entity_poly.pdbx_strand_id
1 'polypeptide(L)'
;MSIATSRFSWRRLKALCWKESKQIVRDPSSALIAIVIPLMLLFIFGYGINLDSSKLRVGILMDQQSQEARELVDTFTGSPFIDATISNDRHLLINKMQAGEIRGIVVIPVNFSEQLLRPDGHAAIQVITDGSEPNTANFVQAYTKGVWHTWLVQQGENKGYPTDPLIELNMRYWFNEAALSQHFIIPGAISIIMTVVGAILTSLVIAREWERGTMEALLSTQITRTELLLSKLLPYQVLGSFVMILCMLVTTFVLNIPYRGSLLVLFVITSLYLATALGMGLLISTITRNQFNAAMVALNAAFLPAIMLSGFIFEIDSMPAFIQVVTYFIPARYFVSSLQTLFLAGDIYLVLLTDFLLLIASAILFIGLTALKTRRRLD
;
A
#
# COMPACT_ATOMS: atom_id res chain seq x y z
N MET A 1 14.80 -54.46 -1.38
CA MET A 1 13.50 -53.89 -1.77
C MET A 1 13.78 -52.68 -2.66
N SER A 2 13.54 -52.83 -3.96
CA SER A 2 13.99 -51.88 -5.00
C SER A 2 13.35 -50.50 -4.81
N ILE A 3 14.20 -49.48 -4.63
CA ILE A 3 13.80 -48.07 -4.52
C ILE A 3 13.40 -47.63 -5.93
N ALA A 4 12.12 -47.80 -6.28
CA ALA A 4 11.57 -47.13 -7.44
C ALA A 4 11.62 -45.63 -7.17
N THR A 5 12.63 -44.95 -7.72
CA THR A 5 12.66 -43.49 -7.83
C THR A 5 11.48 -43.09 -8.73
N SER A 6 10.34 -42.86 -8.09
CA SER A 6 9.13 -42.36 -8.74
C SER A 6 9.50 -41.15 -9.60
N ARG A 7 9.38 -41.30 -10.93
CA ARG A 7 9.58 -40.21 -11.89
C ARG A 7 8.37 -39.28 -11.84
N PHE A 8 8.59 -37.99 -12.06
CA PHE A 8 7.52 -37.00 -12.14
C PHE A 8 6.47 -37.39 -13.19
N SER A 9 5.19 -37.28 -12.84
CA SER A 9 4.05 -37.65 -13.68
C SER A 9 3.02 -36.52 -13.74
N TRP A 10 2.87 -35.93 -14.93
CA TRP A 10 1.85 -34.93 -15.22
C TRP A 10 0.43 -35.38 -14.89
N ARG A 11 0.12 -36.67 -15.08
CA ARG A 11 -1.20 -37.24 -14.76
C ARG A 11 -1.48 -37.20 -13.25
N ARG A 12 -0.48 -37.52 -12.42
CA ARG A 12 -0.62 -37.45 -10.96
C ARG A 12 -0.72 -36.01 -10.49
N LEU A 13 0.13 -35.11 -11.02
CA LEU A 13 0.06 -33.68 -10.71
C LEU A 13 -1.34 -33.12 -11.02
N LYS A 14 -1.88 -33.38 -12.22
CA LYS A 14 -3.22 -32.91 -12.60
C LYS A 14 -4.31 -33.44 -11.66
N ALA A 15 -4.24 -34.72 -11.27
CA ALA A 15 -5.19 -35.30 -10.33
C ALA A 15 -5.10 -34.67 -8.94
N LEU A 16 -3.89 -34.38 -8.44
CA LEU A 16 -3.67 -33.70 -7.18
C LEU A 16 -4.15 -32.25 -7.23
N CYS A 17 -3.82 -31.50 -8.29
CA CYS A 17 -4.35 -30.15 -8.49
C CYS A 17 -5.87 -30.13 -8.49
N TRP A 18 -6.51 -31.08 -9.17
CA TRP A 18 -7.97 -31.19 -9.20
C TRP A 18 -8.58 -31.50 -7.83
N LYS A 19 -7.94 -32.38 -7.03
CA LYS A 19 -8.32 -32.64 -5.64
C LYS A 19 -8.24 -31.34 -4.83
N GLU A 20 -7.11 -30.65 -4.87
CA GLU A 20 -6.88 -29.41 -4.11
C GLU A 20 -7.87 -28.29 -4.53
N SER A 21 -8.10 -28.10 -5.84
CA SER A 21 -9.10 -27.13 -6.31
C SER A 21 -10.51 -27.43 -5.77
N LYS A 22 -10.93 -28.69 -5.74
CA LYS A 22 -12.22 -29.08 -5.13
C LYS A 22 -12.25 -28.84 -3.63
N GLN A 23 -11.13 -29.06 -2.93
CA GLN A 23 -11.02 -28.82 -1.50
C GLN A 23 -11.13 -27.32 -1.18
N ILE A 24 -10.47 -26.46 -1.96
CA ILE A 24 -10.56 -24.99 -1.83
C ILE A 24 -12.01 -24.52 -2.01
N VAL A 25 -12.69 -24.97 -3.07
CA VAL A 25 -14.08 -24.53 -3.36
C VAL A 25 -15.08 -25.01 -2.30
N ARG A 26 -14.83 -26.17 -1.69
CA ARG A 26 -15.73 -26.75 -0.67
C ARG A 26 -15.42 -26.31 0.75
N ASP A 27 -14.25 -25.73 1.00
CA ASP A 27 -13.82 -25.33 2.33
C ASP A 27 -14.29 -23.89 2.63
N PRO A 28 -15.26 -23.70 3.55
CA PRO A 28 -15.81 -22.38 3.83
C PRO A 28 -14.75 -21.41 4.37
N SER A 29 -13.75 -21.90 5.10
CA SER A 29 -12.63 -21.07 5.58
C SER A 29 -11.78 -20.52 4.44
N SER A 30 -11.54 -21.33 3.40
CA SER A 30 -10.80 -20.90 2.21
C SER A 30 -11.58 -19.85 1.42
N ALA A 31 -12.90 -20.01 1.28
CA ALA A 31 -13.77 -19.02 0.65
C ALA A 31 -13.84 -17.71 1.44
N LEU A 32 -13.94 -17.78 2.78
CA LEU A 32 -13.94 -16.61 3.67
C LEU A 32 -12.65 -15.78 3.48
N ILE A 33 -11.49 -16.43 3.50
CA ILE A 33 -10.21 -15.73 3.41
C ILE A 33 -9.91 -15.25 1.97
N ALA A 34 -10.38 -15.96 0.94
CA ALA A 34 -10.13 -15.57 -0.45
C ALA A 34 -11.13 -14.54 -1.00
N ILE A 35 -12.31 -14.36 -0.39
CA ILE A 35 -13.35 -13.47 -0.91
C ILE A 35 -13.76 -12.45 0.14
N VAL A 36 -14.25 -12.90 1.30
CA VAL A 36 -14.84 -12.01 2.31
C VAL A 36 -13.80 -11.08 2.92
N ILE A 37 -12.65 -11.61 3.34
CA ILE A 37 -11.58 -10.79 3.94
C ILE A 37 -11.04 -9.74 2.96
N PRO A 38 -10.67 -10.06 1.70
CA PRO A 38 -10.25 -9.09 0.71
C PRO A 38 -11.25 -7.96 0.50
N LEU A 39 -12.54 -8.29 0.32
CA LEU A 39 -13.58 -7.29 0.14
C LEU A 39 -13.73 -6.41 1.38
N MET A 40 -13.79 -7.02 2.56
CA MET A 40 -13.86 -6.30 3.83
C MET A 40 -12.68 -5.35 4.01
N LEU A 41 -11.44 -5.80 3.71
CA LEU A 41 -10.25 -4.97 3.78
C LEU A 41 -10.30 -3.82 2.77
N LEU A 42 -10.75 -4.05 1.54
CA LEU A 42 -10.94 -2.97 0.56
C LEU A 42 -11.96 -1.94 1.04
N PHE A 43 -13.07 -2.38 1.64
CA PHE A 43 -14.07 -1.46 2.20
C PHE A 43 -13.52 -0.69 3.42
N ILE A 44 -12.81 -1.36 4.32
CA ILE A 44 -12.19 -0.72 5.50
C ILE A 44 -11.11 0.28 5.06
N PHE A 45 -10.21 -0.09 4.15
CA PHE A 45 -9.15 0.80 3.70
C PHE A 45 -9.67 1.91 2.77
N GLY A 46 -10.64 1.60 1.92
CA GLY A 46 -11.17 2.54 0.95
C GLY A 46 -12.14 3.57 1.53
N TYR A 47 -13.01 3.17 2.45
CA TYR A 47 -13.98 4.08 3.08
C TYR A 47 -13.62 4.42 4.52
N GLY A 48 -13.01 3.48 5.26
CA GLY A 48 -12.71 3.65 6.69
C GLY A 48 -11.44 4.45 6.95
N ILE A 49 -10.45 4.41 6.06
CA ILE A 49 -9.25 5.27 6.12
C ILE A 49 -9.41 6.40 5.10
N ASN A 50 -10.48 7.18 5.26
CA ASN A 50 -10.59 8.42 4.52
C ASN A 50 -9.93 9.53 5.34
N LEU A 51 -8.65 9.80 5.06
CA LEU A 51 -7.94 10.96 5.59
C LEU A 51 -8.47 12.27 4.96
N ASP A 52 -9.20 12.15 3.84
CA ASP A 52 -9.88 13.26 3.20
C ASP A 52 -11.23 13.48 3.91
N SER A 53 -11.17 14.12 5.08
CA SER A 53 -12.25 15.01 5.46
C SER A 53 -12.44 15.95 4.27
N SER A 54 -13.67 16.08 3.78
CA SER A 54 -14.06 16.80 2.55
C SER A 54 -13.51 18.22 2.40
N LYS A 55 -12.91 18.77 3.47
CA LYS A 55 -11.98 19.88 3.47
C LYS A 55 -10.89 19.65 4.52
N LEU A 56 -9.65 20.00 4.20
CA LEU A 56 -8.52 20.00 5.10
C LEU A 56 -8.69 21.15 6.12
N ARG A 57 -8.84 20.82 7.40
CA ARG A 57 -9.01 21.82 8.46
C ARG A 57 -7.67 22.46 8.81
N VAL A 58 -7.51 23.75 8.50
CA VAL A 58 -6.25 24.49 8.70
C VAL A 58 -6.53 25.71 9.56
N GLY A 59 -5.71 25.94 10.57
CA GLY A 59 -5.72 27.18 11.34
C GLY A 59 -4.94 28.26 10.60
N ILE A 60 -5.48 29.48 10.51
CA ILE A 60 -4.74 30.62 9.97
C ILE A 60 -4.52 31.61 11.12
N LEU A 61 -3.25 31.80 11.49
CA LEU A 61 -2.83 32.82 12.43
C LEU A 61 -2.63 34.13 11.68
N MET A 62 -3.54 35.08 11.90
CA MET A 62 -3.50 36.41 11.30
C MET A 62 -3.43 37.47 12.41
N ASP A 63 -2.21 37.94 12.68
CA ASP A 63 -1.97 38.98 13.70
C ASP A 63 -2.19 40.40 13.16
N GLN A 64 -1.93 40.62 11.86
CA GLN A 64 -2.11 41.92 11.21
C GLN A 64 -3.29 41.88 10.22
N GLN A 65 -4.18 42.87 10.28
CA GLN A 65 -5.30 43.01 9.35
C GLN A 65 -4.97 43.91 8.15
N SER A 66 -3.81 43.73 7.53
CA SER A 66 -3.50 44.43 6.28
C SER A 66 -4.39 43.95 5.13
N GLN A 67 -4.46 44.72 4.05
CA GLN A 67 -5.27 44.35 2.89
C GLN A 67 -4.70 43.09 2.21
N GLU A 68 -3.38 43.02 2.05
CA GLU A 68 -2.72 41.88 1.41
C GLU A 68 -2.87 40.59 2.24
N ALA A 69 -2.81 40.70 3.57
CA ALA A 69 -3.05 39.56 4.45
C ALA A 69 -4.51 39.07 4.36
N ARG A 70 -5.49 40.00 4.33
CA ARG A 70 -6.90 39.64 4.18
C ARG A 70 -7.18 38.96 2.85
N GLU A 71 -6.64 39.49 1.75
CA GLU A 71 -6.78 38.87 0.43
C GLU A 71 -6.20 37.45 0.39
N LEU A 72 -5.06 37.21 1.07
CA LEU A 72 -4.50 35.86 1.20
C LEU A 72 -5.44 34.92 1.98
N VAL A 73 -5.97 35.38 3.11
CA VAL A 73 -6.95 34.62 3.90
C VAL A 73 -8.22 34.31 3.10
N ASP A 74 -8.67 35.25 2.27
CA ASP A 74 -9.81 35.05 1.38
C ASP A 74 -9.52 33.97 0.32
N THR A 75 -8.30 33.90 -0.22
CA THR A 75 -7.88 32.80 -1.12
C THR A 75 -7.85 31.45 -0.41
N PHE A 76 -7.45 31.39 0.87
CA PHE A 76 -7.52 30.16 1.68
C PHE A 76 -8.96 29.72 1.95
N THR A 77 -9.83 30.64 2.36
CA THR A 77 -11.24 30.35 2.67
C THR A 77 -12.07 30.03 1.44
N GLY A 78 -11.71 30.59 0.27
CA GLY A 78 -12.33 30.31 -1.02
C GLY A 78 -11.89 28.99 -1.67
N SER A 79 -10.85 28.33 -1.14
CA SER A 79 -10.37 27.06 -1.69
C SER A 79 -11.38 25.94 -1.42
N PRO A 80 -11.77 25.14 -2.43
CA PRO A 80 -12.72 24.03 -2.22
C PRO A 80 -12.13 22.91 -1.34
N PHE A 81 -10.81 22.91 -1.12
CA PHE A 81 -10.08 21.87 -0.41
C PHE A 81 -9.71 22.23 1.04
N ILE A 82 -9.88 23.48 1.47
CA ILE A 82 -9.46 23.96 2.80
C ILE A 82 -10.68 24.46 3.59
N ASP A 83 -10.75 24.06 4.86
CA ASP A 83 -11.68 24.61 5.85
C ASP A 83 -10.85 25.40 6.86
N ALA A 84 -10.78 26.71 6.63
CA ALA A 84 -9.88 27.60 7.36
C ALA A 84 -10.54 28.11 8.66
N THR A 85 -9.86 27.90 9.80
CA THR A 85 -10.19 28.54 11.08
C THR A 85 -9.27 29.72 11.31
N ILE A 86 -9.80 30.94 11.18
CA ILE A 86 -9.01 32.16 11.36
C ILE A 86 -8.98 32.54 12.84
N SER A 87 -7.79 32.84 13.36
CA SER A 87 -7.62 33.37 14.72
C SER A 87 -6.39 34.26 14.80
N ASN A 88 -6.38 35.20 15.74
CA ASN A 88 -5.20 35.96 16.15
C ASN A 88 -4.55 35.37 17.42
N ASP A 89 -5.13 34.31 17.99
CA ASP A 89 -4.59 33.65 19.17
C ASP A 89 -3.85 32.37 18.77
N ARG A 90 -2.52 32.45 18.81
CA ARG A 90 -1.65 31.31 18.55
C ARG A 90 -1.91 30.15 19.52
N HIS A 91 -2.17 30.41 20.80
CA HIS A 91 -2.40 29.36 21.79
C HIS A 91 -3.70 28.61 21.50
N LEU A 92 -4.75 29.32 21.10
CA LEU A 92 -6.00 28.70 20.67
C LEU A 92 -5.78 27.75 19.49
N LEU A 93 -5.05 28.18 18.46
CA LEU A 93 -4.76 27.33 17.29
C LEU A 93 -3.90 26.12 17.66
N ILE A 94 -2.89 26.29 18.51
CA ILE A 94 -2.08 25.17 19.01
C ILE A 94 -2.95 24.18 19.79
N ASN A 95 -3.83 24.64 20.67
CA ASN A 95 -4.73 23.77 21.42
C ASN A 95 -5.69 23.01 20.47
N LYS A 96 -6.21 23.66 19.43
CA LYS A 96 -7.02 23.00 18.41
C LYS A 96 -6.24 21.97 17.60
N MET A 97 -4.98 22.23 17.32
CA MET A 97 -4.10 21.28 16.64
C MET A 97 -3.82 20.07 17.53
N GLN A 98 -3.53 20.28 18.81
CA GLN A 98 -3.34 19.23 19.80
C GLN A 98 -4.62 18.40 20.05
N ALA A 99 -5.80 19.04 19.95
CA ALA A 99 -7.09 18.36 20.03
C ALA A 99 -7.47 17.62 18.73
N GLY A 100 -6.68 17.75 17.65
CA GLY A 100 -6.97 17.16 16.34
C GLY A 100 -8.13 17.81 15.59
N GLU A 101 -8.56 19.01 16.00
CA GLU A 101 -9.59 19.78 15.31
C GLU A 101 -9.08 20.40 14.01
N ILE A 102 -7.80 20.81 13.99
CA ILE A 102 -7.08 21.29 12.81
C ILE A 102 -5.83 20.44 12.58
N ARG A 103 -5.39 20.34 11.32
CA ARG A 103 -4.26 19.50 10.89
C ARG A 103 -2.95 20.25 10.68
N GLY A 104 -3.01 21.58 10.70
CA GLY A 104 -1.84 22.44 10.71
C GLY A 104 -2.23 23.91 10.82
N ILE A 105 -1.22 24.76 10.97
CA ILE A 105 -1.35 26.20 11.21
C ILE A 105 -0.52 26.95 10.17
N VAL A 106 -1.16 27.83 9.41
CA VAL A 106 -0.50 28.80 8.54
C VAL A 106 -0.34 30.11 9.30
N VAL A 107 0.90 30.56 9.45
CA VAL A 107 1.23 31.79 10.17
C VAL A 107 1.59 32.87 9.16
N ILE A 108 0.75 33.91 9.12
CA ILE A 108 1.01 35.13 8.35
C ILE A 108 1.75 36.11 9.26
N PRO A 109 2.98 36.52 8.91
CA PRO A 109 3.78 37.37 9.78
C PRO A 109 3.19 38.79 9.91
N VAL A 110 3.42 39.44 11.06
CA VAL A 110 2.94 40.82 11.35
C VAL A 110 3.48 41.89 10.41
N ASN A 111 4.56 41.61 9.69
CA ASN A 111 5.19 42.51 8.72
C ASN A 111 5.03 41.99 7.28
N PHE A 112 4.02 41.17 7.03
CA PHE A 112 3.76 40.55 5.73
C PHE A 112 3.69 41.58 4.59
N SER A 113 2.89 42.64 4.76
CA SER A 113 2.76 43.71 3.75
C SER A 113 4.06 44.48 3.55
N GLU A 114 4.82 44.73 4.62
CA GLU A 114 6.12 45.41 4.52
C GLU A 114 7.17 44.55 3.81
N GLN A 115 7.18 43.24 4.06
CA GLN A 115 8.07 42.29 3.37
C GLN A 115 7.75 42.20 1.88
N LEU A 116 6.47 42.25 1.52
CA LEU A 116 6.01 42.20 0.13
C LEU A 116 6.42 43.46 -0.66
N LEU A 117 6.53 44.61 0.01
CA LEU A 117 6.93 45.88 -0.60
C LEU A 117 8.46 46.06 -0.74
N ARG A 118 9.26 45.14 -0.20
CA ARG A 118 10.73 45.22 -0.34
C ARG A 118 11.16 44.94 -1.78
N PRO A 119 12.28 45.54 -2.25
CA PRO A 119 12.83 45.29 -3.58
C PRO A 119 13.10 43.81 -3.89
N ASP A 120 13.39 43.03 -2.84
CA ASP A 120 13.67 41.59 -2.94
C ASP A 120 12.39 40.72 -2.91
N GLY A 121 11.20 41.30 -2.69
CA GLY A 121 9.89 40.66 -2.91
C GLY A 121 9.56 39.38 -2.14
N HIS A 122 10.39 38.94 -1.19
CA HIS A 122 10.23 37.67 -0.50
C HIS A 122 9.42 37.82 0.81
N ALA A 123 8.09 37.75 0.72
CA ALA A 123 7.24 37.55 1.89
C ALA A 123 7.05 36.04 2.13
N ALA A 124 7.55 35.53 3.26
CA ALA A 124 7.44 34.11 3.60
C ALA A 124 6.32 33.88 4.62
N ILE A 125 5.41 32.96 4.30
CA ILE A 125 4.46 32.41 5.28
C ILE A 125 5.05 31.16 5.92
N GLN A 126 4.77 30.95 7.21
CA GLN A 126 5.22 29.74 7.92
C GLN A 126 4.07 28.74 7.97
N VAL A 127 4.37 27.46 7.73
CA VAL A 127 3.41 26.36 7.86
C VAL A 127 3.90 25.45 8.97
N ILE A 128 3.09 25.30 10.01
CA ILE A 128 3.35 24.45 11.16
C ILE A 128 2.42 23.25 11.06
N THR A 129 2.97 22.05 11.05
CA THR A 129 2.23 20.79 10.92
C THR A 129 2.60 19.84 12.04
N ASP A 130 1.72 18.87 12.29
CA ASP A 130 1.98 17.81 13.25
C ASP A 130 2.97 16.79 12.67
N GLY A 131 4.18 16.76 13.22
CA GLY A 131 5.22 15.82 12.81
C GLY A 131 4.94 14.36 13.18
N SER A 132 3.93 14.09 14.02
CA SER A 132 3.48 12.73 14.34
C SER A 132 2.60 12.10 13.26
N GLU A 133 2.04 12.93 12.35
CA GLU A 133 1.26 12.50 11.18
C GLU A 133 1.93 12.98 9.87
N PRO A 134 2.99 12.33 9.38
CA PRO A 134 3.77 12.79 8.22
C PRO A 134 2.93 12.96 6.95
N ASN A 135 1.98 12.04 6.71
CA ASN A 135 1.10 12.10 5.55
C ASN A 135 0.21 13.34 5.60
N THR A 136 -0.44 13.59 6.75
CA THR A 136 -1.26 14.78 6.98
C THR A 136 -0.43 16.06 6.86
N ALA A 137 0.78 16.07 7.44
CA ALA A 137 1.70 17.21 7.35
C ALA A 137 2.09 17.54 5.89
N ASN A 138 2.40 16.50 5.10
CA ASN A 138 2.71 16.65 3.68
C ASN A 138 1.51 17.22 2.90
N PHE A 139 0.29 16.74 3.17
CA PHE A 139 -0.92 17.31 2.56
C PHE A 139 -1.08 18.79 2.92
N VAL A 140 -1.01 19.16 4.22
CA VAL A 140 -1.15 20.56 4.65
C VAL A 140 -0.12 21.46 3.98
N GLN A 141 1.14 21.03 3.93
CA GLN A 141 2.20 21.81 3.29
C GLN A 141 1.91 22.01 1.79
N ALA A 142 1.46 20.96 1.11
CA ALA A 142 1.29 20.96 -0.32
C ALA A 142 0.03 21.73 -0.77
N TYR A 143 -1.10 21.60 -0.05
CA TYR A 143 -2.29 22.46 -0.25
C TYR A 143 -2.00 23.94 0.04
N THR A 144 -1.25 24.23 1.11
CA THR A 144 -0.86 25.61 1.45
C THR A 144 0.00 26.24 0.36
N LYS A 145 0.95 25.48 -0.21
CA LYS A 145 1.75 25.93 -1.37
C LYS A 145 0.89 26.22 -2.60
N GLY A 146 -0.13 25.39 -2.86
CA GLY A 146 -1.06 25.61 -3.97
C GLY A 146 -1.84 26.91 -3.82
N VAL A 147 -2.44 27.14 -2.64
CA VAL A 147 -3.19 28.38 -2.35
C VAL A 147 -2.28 29.61 -2.39
N TRP A 148 -1.08 29.51 -1.81
CA TRP A 148 -0.08 30.57 -1.88
C TRP A 148 0.26 30.97 -3.32
N HIS A 149 0.41 29.98 -4.21
CA HIS A 149 0.65 30.22 -5.62
C HIS A 149 -0.53 30.90 -6.32
N THR A 150 -1.77 30.45 -6.07
CA THR A 150 -2.98 31.10 -6.61
C THR A 150 -3.08 32.56 -6.18
N TRP A 151 -2.80 32.87 -4.92
CA TRP A 151 -2.80 34.25 -4.43
C TRP A 151 -1.72 35.12 -5.08
N LEU A 152 -0.51 34.59 -5.29
CA LEU A 152 0.56 35.31 -5.98
C LEU A 152 0.17 35.71 -7.41
N VAL A 153 -0.53 34.84 -8.13
CA VAL A 153 -1.04 35.14 -9.49
C VAL A 153 -2.06 36.29 -9.43
N GLN A 154 -3.04 36.21 -8.52
CA GLN A 154 -4.07 37.26 -8.34
C GLN A 154 -3.47 38.63 -7.96
N GLN A 155 -2.44 38.66 -7.11
CA GLN A 155 -1.74 39.89 -6.76
C GLN A 155 -1.01 40.53 -7.95
N GLY A 156 -0.45 39.71 -8.84
CA GLY A 156 0.19 40.17 -10.08
C GLY A 156 -0.81 40.89 -11.00
N GLU A 157 -1.99 40.29 -11.17
CA GLU A 157 -3.10 40.85 -11.96
C GLU A 157 -3.61 42.19 -11.40
N ASN A 158 -3.87 42.27 -10.10
CA ASN A 158 -4.43 43.46 -9.46
C ASN A 158 -3.51 44.70 -9.50
N LYS A 159 -2.19 44.49 -9.55
CA LYS A 159 -1.19 45.59 -9.55
C LYS A 159 -0.81 46.08 -10.94
N GLY A 160 -1.43 45.55 -12.00
CA GLY A 160 -1.18 45.98 -13.39
C GLY A 160 0.23 45.65 -13.89
N TYR A 161 0.95 44.75 -13.20
CA TYR A 161 2.14 44.14 -13.76
C TYR A 161 1.71 43.27 -14.95
N PRO A 162 2.54 43.12 -16.00
CA PRO A 162 2.26 42.14 -17.05
C PRO A 162 1.95 40.79 -16.39
N THR A 163 0.74 40.32 -16.65
CA THR A 163 0.10 39.14 -16.04
C THR A 163 0.60 37.83 -16.62
N ASP A 164 1.49 37.90 -17.59
CA ASP A 164 2.45 36.83 -17.77
C ASP A 164 3.42 36.95 -16.59
N PRO A 165 3.30 36.13 -15.54
CA PRO A 165 4.48 35.92 -14.74
C PRO A 165 5.58 35.55 -15.74
N LEU A 166 6.79 36.14 -15.65
CA LEU A 166 7.91 35.63 -16.44
C LEU A 166 8.06 34.10 -16.26
N ILE A 167 7.47 33.54 -15.18
CA ILE A 167 7.34 32.12 -14.87
C ILE A 167 5.96 31.80 -14.24
N GLU A 168 5.04 31.20 -14.99
CA GLU A 168 3.75 30.68 -14.47
C GLU A 168 3.97 29.33 -13.76
N LEU A 169 4.00 29.36 -12.43
CA LEU A 169 4.28 28.15 -11.62
C LEU A 169 3.02 27.32 -11.33
N ASN A 170 2.48 26.64 -12.35
CA ASN A 170 1.35 25.73 -12.16
C ASN A 170 1.71 24.49 -11.33
N MET A 171 1.43 24.53 -10.02
CA MET A 171 1.63 23.40 -9.09
C MET A 171 0.59 22.31 -9.34
N ARG A 172 0.98 21.28 -10.10
CA ARG A 172 0.15 20.10 -10.40
C ARG A 172 0.80 18.84 -9.82
N TYR A 173 0.04 18.07 -9.04
CA TYR A 173 0.47 16.72 -8.66
C TYR A 173 0.36 15.80 -9.86
N TRP A 174 1.49 15.25 -10.31
CA TRP A 174 1.56 14.52 -11.58
C TRP A 174 0.73 13.23 -11.59
N PHE A 175 0.58 12.58 -10.43
CA PHE A 175 0.01 11.23 -10.32
C PHE A 175 -1.21 11.13 -9.40
N ASN A 176 -1.63 12.24 -8.79
CA ASN A 176 -2.86 12.35 -7.99
C ASN A 176 -3.31 13.83 -7.89
N GLU A 177 -3.87 14.38 -8.96
CA GLU A 177 -4.21 15.81 -9.04
C GLU A 177 -5.19 16.27 -7.97
N ALA A 178 -6.15 15.41 -7.62
CA ALA A 178 -7.12 15.67 -6.56
C ALA A 178 -6.57 15.40 -5.14
N ALA A 179 -5.33 14.92 -5.03
CA ALA A 179 -4.66 14.53 -3.80
C ALA A 179 -5.51 13.61 -2.90
N LEU A 180 -6.31 12.74 -3.52
CA LEU A 180 -7.18 11.80 -2.80
C LEU A 180 -6.35 10.70 -2.14
N SER A 181 -6.48 10.56 -0.83
CA SER A 181 -5.79 9.56 -0.02
C SER A 181 -6.11 8.13 -0.48
N GLN A 182 -7.33 7.90 -0.95
CA GLN A 182 -7.79 6.61 -1.47
C GLN A 182 -6.95 6.09 -2.64
N HIS A 183 -6.48 6.98 -3.53
CA HIS A 183 -5.66 6.63 -4.69
C HIS A 183 -4.30 6.05 -4.28
N PHE A 184 -3.80 6.41 -3.10
CA PHE A 184 -2.56 5.88 -2.54
C PHE A 184 -2.79 4.65 -1.64
N ILE A 185 -3.85 4.71 -0.81
CA ILE A 185 -4.10 3.69 0.22
C ILE A 185 -4.54 2.35 -0.40
N ILE A 186 -5.42 2.38 -1.41
CA ILE A 186 -6.02 1.15 -1.93
C ILE A 186 -5.01 0.26 -2.69
N PRO A 187 -4.12 0.78 -3.56
CA PRO A 187 -3.05 -0.03 -4.13
C PRO A 187 -2.16 -0.70 -3.06
N GLY A 188 -1.83 0.03 -2.00
CA GLY A 188 -1.08 -0.54 -0.87
C GLY A 188 -1.89 -1.61 -0.11
N ALA A 189 -3.19 -1.41 0.11
CA ALA A 189 -4.07 -2.40 0.74
C ALA A 189 -4.17 -3.70 -0.07
N ILE A 190 -4.16 -3.65 -1.41
CA ILE A 190 -4.13 -4.83 -2.27
C ILE A 190 -2.90 -5.69 -1.97
N SER A 191 -1.74 -5.09 -1.68
CA SER A 191 -0.53 -5.84 -1.31
C SER A 191 -0.74 -6.68 -0.04
N ILE A 192 -1.43 -6.11 0.96
CA ILE A 192 -1.73 -6.77 2.23
C ILE A 192 -2.73 -7.89 2.01
N ILE A 193 -3.76 -7.64 1.21
CA ILE A 193 -4.74 -8.64 0.80
C ILE A 193 -4.04 -9.83 0.12
N MET A 194 -3.14 -9.58 -0.83
CA MET A 194 -2.38 -10.66 -1.49
C MET A 194 -1.46 -11.39 -0.52
N THR A 195 -0.94 -10.72 0.51
CA THR A 195 -0.15 -11.36 1.57
C THR A 195 -1.00 -12.30 2.41
N VAL A 196 -2.20 -11.87 2.80
CA VAL A 196 -3.16 -12.70 3.54
C VAL A 196 -3.55 -13.92 2.71
N VAL A 197 -3.93 -13.72 1.45
CA VAL A 197 -4.34 -14.80 0.54
C VAL A 197 -3.17 -15.71 0.18
N GLY A 198 -1.97 -15.18 0.01
CA GLY A 198 -0.79 -15.96 -0.32
C GLY A 198 -0.25 -16.72 0.90
N ALA A 199 0.22 -15.99 1.90
CA ALA A 199 0.97 -16.56 3.03
C ALA A 199 0.07 -17.23 4.07
N ILE A 200 -1.04 -16.60 4.48
CA ILE A 200 -1.88 -17.13 5.57
C ILE A 200 -2.70 -18.33 5.09
N LEU A 201 -3.29 -18.29 3.89
CA LEU A 201 -4.00 -19.48 3.37
C LEU A 201 -3.05 -20.65 3.20
N THR A 202 -1.89 -20.45 2.60
CA THR A 202 -0.97 -21.58 2.36
C THR A 202 -0.25 -22.06 3.60
N SER A 203 -0.06 -21.22 4.63
CA SER A 203 0.43 -21.68 5.93
C SER A 203 -0.49 -22.71 6.57
N LEU A 204 -1.78 -22.69 6.25
CA LEU A 204 -2.75 -23.65 6.78
C LEU A 204 -2.76 -24.98 6.01
N VAL A 205 -2.25 -25.03 4.77
CA VAL A 205 -2.51 -26.17 3.87
C VAL A 205 -1.89 -27.47 4.35
N ILE A 206 -0.58 -27.48 4.63
CA ILE A 206 0.12 -28.68 5.11
C ILE A 206 -0.20 -28.93 6.59
N ALA A 207 -0.26 -27.88 7.41
CA ALA A 207 -0.64 -27.97 8.82
C ALA A 207 -2.03 -28.63 9.01
N ARG A 208 -3.00 -28.30 8.15
CA ARG A 208 -4.34 -28.93 8.14
C ARG A 208 -4.30 -30.41 7.80
N GLU A 209 -3.45 -30.81 6.85
CA GLU A 209 -3.29 -32.22 6.48
C GLU A 209 -2.64 -33.03 7.61
N TRP A 210 -1.75 -32.40 8.40
CA TRP A 210 -1.21 -33.01 9.63
C TRP A 210 -2.28 -33.16 10.70
N GLU A 211 -3.06 -32.11 10.99
CA GLU A 211 -4.13 -32.18 12.00
C GLU A 211 -5.24 -33.18 11.65
N ARG A 212 -5.54 -33.34 10.35
CA ARG A 212 -6.54 -34.30 9.87
C ARG A 212 -6.01 -35.74 9.75
N GLY A 213 -4.71 -35.96 9.99
CA GLY A 213 -4.08 -37.28 9.83
C GLY A 213 -3.94 -37.75 8.38
N THR A 214 -4.32 -36.92 7.39
CA THR A 214 -4.27 -37.26 5.97
C THR A 214 -2.86 -37.16 5.38
N MET A 215 -1.94 -36.49 6.09
CA MET A 215 -0.54 -36.38 5.68
C MET A 215 0.17 -37.75 5.62
N GLU A 216 -0.13 -38.68 6.51
CA GLU A 216 0.48 -40.03 6.52
C GLU A 216 0.05 -40.83 5.29
N ALA A 217 -1.23 -40.75 4.93
CA ALA A 217 -1.76 -41.35 3.72
C ALA A 217 -1.16 -40.73 2.44
N LEU A 218 -0.90 -39.41 2.44
CA LEU A 218 -0.22 -38.76 1.32
C LEU A 218 1.25 -39.20 1.20
N LEU A 219 1.96 -39.32 2.33
CA LEU A 219 3.36 -39.73 2.34
C LEU A 219 3.57 -41.21 1.99
N SER A 220 2.57 -42.08 2.20
CA SER A 220 2.61 -43.49 1.81
C SER A 220 2.39 -43.72 0.31
N THR A 221 1.85 -42.73 -0.40
CA THR A 221 1.74 -42.79 -1.87
C THR A 221 3.07 -42.49 -2.57
N GLN A 222 3.23 -42.99 -3.81
CA GLN A 222 4.45 -42.79 -4.61
C GLN A 222 4.60 -41.36 -5.20
N ILE A 223 4.07 -40.33 -4.55
CA ILE A 223 4.14 -38.94 -5.01
C ILE A 223 5.55 -38.37 -4.76
N THR A 224 6.03 -37.54 -5.69
CA THR A 224 7.30 -36.82 -5.59
C THR A 224 7.13 -35.50 -4.81
N ARG A 225 8.20 -34.98 -4.20
CA ARG A 225 8.14 -33.70 -3.46
C ARG A 225 7.68 -32.54 -4.36
N THR A 226 8.16 -32.52 -5.60
CA THR A 226 7.79 -31.50 -6.59
C THR A 226 6.33 -31.62 -7.01
N GLU A 227 5.79 -32.82 -7.22
CA GLU A 227 4.35 -33.01 -7.47
C GLU A 227 3.50 -32.51 -6.30
N LEU A 228 3.88 -32.83 -5.05
CA LEU A 228 3.12 -32.43 -3.85
C LEU A 228 3.13 -30.91 -3.64
N LEU A 229 4.25 -30.25 -3.90
CA LEU A 229 4.37 -28.79 -3.77
C LEU A 229 3.68 -28.07 -4.92
N LEU A 230 3.90 -28.50 -6.17
CA LEU A 230 3.23 -27.91 -7.34
C LEU A 230 1.72 -28.11 -7.29
N SER A 231 1.24 -29.24 -6.77
CA SER A 231 -0.20 -29.48 -6.64
C SER A 231 -0.88 -28.54 -5.66
N LYS A 232 -0.13 -27.94 -4.74
CA LYS A 232 -0.61 -26.87 -3.84
C LYS A 232 -0.38 -25.50 -4.47
N LEU A 233 0.81 -25.25 -4.99
CA LEU A 233 1.15 -23.94 -5.54
C LEU A 233 0.23 -23.55 -6.71
N LEU A 234 -0.05 -24.45 -7.65
CA LEU A 234 -0.85 -24.11 -8.84
C LEU A 234 -2.31 -23.73 -8.53
N PRO A 235 -3.10 -24.52 -7.76
CA PRO A 235 -4.47 -24.13 -7.41
C PRO A 235 -4.54 -22.82 -6.62
N TYR A 236 -3.61 -22.61 -5.67
CA TYR A 236 -3.59 -21.39 -4.89
C TYR A 236 -3.07 -20.18 -5.67
N GLN A 237 -2.21 -20.38 -6.68
CA GLN A 237 -1.83 -19.35 -7.63
C GLN A 237 -3.05 -18.87 -8.43
N VAL A 238 -3.84 -19.80 -8.97
CA VAL A 238 -5.08 -19.48 -9.71
C VAL A 238 -6.08 -18.77 -8.80
N LEU A 239 -6.23 -19.23 -7.56
CA LEU A 239 -7.09 -18.58 -6.57
C LEU A 239 -6.62 -17.14 -6.32
N GLY A 240 -5.33 -16.93 -6.03
CA GLY A 240 -4.77 -15.60 -5.80
C GLY A 240 -4.93 -14.67 -7.00
N SER A 241 -4.72 -15.17 -8.23
CA SER A 241 -4.99 -14.40 -9.46
C SER A 241 -6.46 -14.00 -9.58
N PHE A 242 -7.39 -14.88 -9.21
CA PHE A 242 -8.81 -14.55 -9.15
C PHE A 242 -9.10 -13.45 -8.12
N VAL A 243 -8.49 -13.52 -6.92
CA VAL A 243 -8.63 -12.47 -5.92
C VAL A 243 -8.07 -11.14 -6.42
N MET A 244 -6.95 -11.15 -7.15
CA MET A 244 -6.40 -9.92 -7.75
C MET A 244 -7.37 -9.31 -8.75
N ILE A 245 -7.97 -10.13 -9.63
CA ILE A 245 -8.99 -9.66 -10.57
C ILE A 245 -10.18 -9.07 -9.80
N LEU A 246 -10.65 -9.74 -8.75
CA LEU A 246 -11.74 -9.23 -7.91
C LEU A 246 -11.38 -7.87 -7.29
N CYS A 247 -10.19 -7.75 -6.70
CA CYS A 247 -9.73 -6.51 -6.08
C CYS A 247 -9.61 -5.38 -7.11
N MET A 248 -9.10 -5.69 -8.30
CA MET A 248 -8.98 -4.76 -9.41
C MET A 248 -10.35 -4.26 -9.87
N LEU A 249 -11.32 -5.17 -10.08
CA LEU A 249 -12.68 -4.82 -10.48
C LEU A 249 -13.37 -3.93 -9.43
N VAL A 250 -13.27 -4.27 -8.15
CA VAL A 250 -13.86 -3.45 -7.08
C VAL A 250 -13.19 -2.08 -7.00
N THR A 251 -11.86 -2.03 -7.08
CA THR A 251 -11.10 -0.78 -7.01
C THR A 251 -11.44 0.18 -8.16
N THR A 252 -11.55 -0.33 -9.38
CA THR A 252 -11.83 0.51 -10.56
C THR A 252 -13.31 0.83 -10.72
N PHE A 253 -14.23 -0.12 -10.51
CA PHE A 253 -15.66 0.08 -10.81
C PHE A 253 -16.49 0.52 -9.61
N VAL A 254 -16.12 0.13 -8.39
CA VAL A 254 -16.87 0.49 -7.16
C VAL A 254 -16.25 1.71 -6.50
N LEU A 255 -14.92 1.72 -6.38
CA LEU A 255 -14.18 2.79 -5.71
C LEU A 255 -13.74 3.91 -6.69
N ASN A 256 -14.00 3.75 -7.99
CA ASN A 256 -13.70 4.72 -9.05
C ASN A 256 -12.23 5.17 -9.09
N ILE A 257 -11.30 4.31 -8.68
CA ILE A 257 -9.87 4.64 -8.73
C ILE A 257 -9.35 4.39 -10.14
N PRO A 258 -8.69 5.40 -10.75
CA PRO A 258 -8.11 5.23 -12.06
C PRO A 258 -6.96 4.22 -12.01
N TYR A 259 -6.93 3.33 -12.99
CA TYR A 259 -5.81 2.43 -13.22
C TYR A 259 -5.13 2.82 -14.54
N ARG A 260 -3.82 3.04 -14.51
CA ARG A 260 -3.07 3.65 -15.61
C ARG A 260 -2.05 2.72 -16.28
N GLY A 261 -1.63 1.65 -15.59
CA GLY A 261 -0.61 0.72 -16.08
C GLY A 261 -1.13 -0.37 -17.01
N SER A 262 -0.24 -1.24 -17.45
CA SER A 262 -0.58 -2.40 -18.28
C SER A 262 -1.11 -3.57 -17.46
N LEU A 263 -2.25 -4.16 -17.87
CA LEU A 263 -2.81 -5.34 -17.22
C LEU A 263 -1.88 -6.56 -17.27
N LEU A 264 -1.04 -6.66 -18.30
CA LEU A 264 -0.07 -7.74 -18.43
C LEU A 264 1.01 -7.62 -17.34
N VAL A 265 1.54 -6.41 -17.15
CA VAL A 265 2.54 -6.13 -16.11
C VAL A 265 1.96 -6.42 -14.72
N LEU A 266 0.73 -5.98 -14.46
CA LEU A 266 0.02 -6.28 -13.22
C LEU A 266 -0.12 -7.78 -12.98
N PHE A 267 -0.51 -8.54 -14.01
CA PHE A 267 -0.65 -9.99 -13.91
C PHE A 267 0.69 -10.67 -13.61
N VAL A 268 1.76 -10.27 -14.30
CA VAL A 268 3.10 -10.83 -14.13
C VAL A 268 3.65 -10.54 -12.74
N ILE A 269 3.59 -9.28 -12.29
CA ILE A 269 4.09 -8.86 -10.98
C ILE A 269 3.28 -9.52 -9.86
N THR A 270 1.94 -9.51 -9.97
CA THR A 270 1.08 -10.21 -9.02
C THR A 270 1.41 -11.70 -8.98
N SER A 271 1.66 -12.33 -10.13
CA SER A 271 1.99 -13.74 -10.20
C SER A 271 3.31 -14.05 -9.47
N LEU A 272 4.33 -13.22 -9.62
CA LEU A 272 5.61 -13.36 -8.91
C LEU A 272 5.45 -13.12 -7.40
N TYR A 273 4.68 -12.09 -7.03
CA TYR A 273 4.41 -11.82 -5.62
C TYR A 273 3.65 -12.97 -4.95
N LEU A 274 2.61 -13.48 -5.60
CA LEU A 274 1.88 -14.67 -5.14
C LEU A 274 2.81 -15.87 -5.04
N ALA A 275 3.66 -16.15 -6.02
CA ALA A 275 4.62 -17.26 -5.94
C ALA A 275 5.52 -17.14 -4.69
N THR A 276 5.96 -15.92 -4.37
CA THR A 276 6.72 -15.61 -3.16
C THR A 276 5.91 -15.85 -1.88
N ALA A 277 4.71 -15.26 -1.79
CA ALA A 277 3.85 -15.35 -0.61
C ALA A 277 3.36 -16.79 -0.36
N LEU A 278 3.01 -17.53 -1.42
CA LEU A 278 2.66 -18.95 -1.37
C LEU A 278 3.87 -19.80 -0.94
N GLY A 279 5.06 -19.51 -1.46
CA GLY A 279 6.29 -20.18 -1.03
C GLY A 279 6.56 -19.95 0.46
N MET A 280 6.42 -18.72 0.94
CA MET A 280 6.58 -18.38 2.35
C MET A 280 5.56 -19.10 3.24
N GLY A 281 4.28 -19.08 2.86
CA GLY A 281 3.24 -19.77 3.62
C GLY A 281 3.44 -21.29 3.61
N LEU A 282 3.78 -21.90 2.47
CA LEU A 282 4.11 -23.34 2.43
C LEU A 282 5.34 -23.70 3.27
N LEU A 283 6.36 -22.85 3.32
CA LEU A 283 7.51 -23.03 4.20
C LEU A 283 7.07 -23.07 5.66
N ILE A 284 6.26 -22.09 6.08
CA ILE A 284 5.70 -22.02 7.44
C ILE A 284 4.86 -23.27 7.72
N SER A 285 3.99 -23.65 6.79
CA SER A 285 3.13 -24.84 6.88
C SER A 285 3.91 -26.15 7.00
N THR A 286 5.10 -26.22 6.41
CA THR A 286 5.96 -27.41 6.47
C THR A 286 6.64 -27.53 7.84
N ILE A 287 6.97 -26.40 8.47
CA ILE A 287 7.66 -26.35 9.76
C ILE A 287 6.67 -26.48 10.92
N THR A 288 5.42 -26.05 10.72
CA THR A 288 4.36 -26.08 11.74
C THR A 288 3.42 -27.25 11.53
N ARG A 289 3.12 -28.01 12.60
CA ARG A 289 2.21 -29.18 12.52
C ARG A 289 0.77 -28.86 12.90
N ASN A 290 0.49 -27.63 13.37
CA ASN A 290 -0.80 -27.19 13.87
C ASN A 290 -1.23 -25.90 13.15
N GLN A 291 -2.50 -25.82 12.76
CA GLN A 291 -3.09 -24.72 11.99
C GLN A 291 -3.06 -23.38 12.74
N PHE A 292 -3.37 -23.39 14.05
CA PHE A 292 -3.32 -22.18 14.87
C PHE A 292 -1.90 -21.62 14.96
N ASN A 293 -0.91 -22.48 15.23
CA ASN A 293 0.50 -22.07 15.25
C ASN A 293 0.96 -21.60 13.86
N ALA A 294 0.57 -22.28 12.79
CA ALA A 294 0.88 -21.88 11.43
C ALA A 294 0.34 -20.49 11.10
N ALA A 295 -0.91 -20.22 11.47
CA ALA A 295 -1.54 -18.92 11.29
C ALA A 295 -0.84 -17.82 12.11
N MET A 296 -0.50 -18.08 13.37
CA MET A 296 0.22 -17.11 14.21
C MET A 296 1.61 -16.79 13.68
N VAL A 297 2.33 -17.79 13.18
CA VAL A 297 3.64 -17.57 12.54
C VAL A 297 3.48 -16.80 11.24
N ALA A 298 2.49 -17.12 10.40
CA ALA A 298 2.22 -16.37 9.17
C ALA A 298 1.81 -14.91 9.46
N LEU A 299 1.03 -14.67 10.51
CA LEU A 299 0.66 -13.33 10.93
C LEU A 299 1.90 -12.51 11.34
N ASN A 300 2.77 -13.08 12.17
CA ASN A 300 3.95 -12.38 12.68
C ASN A 300 5.10 -12.26 11.66
N ALA A 301 5.30 -13.30 10.83
CA ALA A 301 6.43 -13.36 9.91
C ALA A 301 6.10 -12.77 8.53
N ALA A 302 4.86 -12.89 8.05
CA ALA A 302 4.48 -12.42 6.72
C ALA A 302 3.63 -11.14 6.79
N PHE A 303 2.51 -11.19 7.50
CA PHE A 303 1.51 -10.11 7.47
C PHE A 303 2.00 -8.83 8.18
N LEU A 304 2.50 -8.93 9.42
CA LEU A 304 2.96 -7.75 10.18
C LEU A 304 4.14 -7.03 9.49
N PRO A 305 5.16 -7.73 8.97
CA PRO A 305 6.21 -7.06 8.19
C PRO A 305 5.66 -6.47 6.88
N ALA A 306 4.73 -7.15 6.20
CA ALA A 306 4.13 -6.61 4.99
C ALA A 306 3.31 -5.34 5.24
N ILE A 307 2.65 -5.19 6.39
CA ILE A 307 1.89 -3.98 6.68
C ILE A 307 2.76 -2.84 7.24
N MET A 308 3.78 -3.16 8.04
CA MET A 308 4.62 -2.15 8.71
C MET A 308 5.83 -1.70 7.87
N LEU A 309 6.44 -2.60 7.09
CA LEU A 309 7.77 -2.40 6.47
C LEU A 309 7.74 -2.38 4.93
N SER A 310 6.57 -2.44 4.30
CA SER A 310 6.43 -2.43 2.84
C SER A 310 6.45 -1.05 2.19
N GLY A 311 6.39 0.03 2.96
CA GLY A 311 6.17 1.37 2.40
C GLY A 311 4.70 1.71 2.16
N PHE A 312 3.75 0.85 2.55
CA PHE A 312 2.32 1.12 2.44
C PHE A 312 1.83 2.15 3.48
N ILE A 313 1.94 1.82 4.78
CA ILE A 313 1.45 2.70 5.85
C ILE A 313 2.49 3.76 6.22
N PHE A 314 3.74 3.33 6.35
CA PHE A 314 4.85 4.17 6.76
C PHE A 314 5.83 4.32 5.61
N GLU A 315 6.18 5.57 5.31
CA GLU A 315 7.20 5.87 4.31
C GLU A 315 8.56 5.32 4.74
N ILE A 316 9.23 4.59 3.84
CA ILE A 316 10.48 3.88 4.15
C ILE A 316 11.60 4.87 4.48
N ASP A 317 11.63 6.01 3.79
CA ASP A 317 12.68 7.02 3.97
C ASP A 317 12.60 7.71 5.34
N SER A 318 11.43 7.68 5.98
CA SER A 318 11.22 8.17 7.35
C SER A 318 11.72 7.20 8.43
N MET A 319 12.09 5.97 8.07
CA MET A 319 12.57 4.96 9.02
C MET A 319 14.07 5.13 9.32
N PRO A 320 14.55 4.81 10.53
CA PRO A 320 15.98 4.72 10.82
C PRO A 320 16.72 3.78 9.86
N ALA A 321 17.97 4.12 9.50
CA ALA A 321 18.75 3.40 8.48
C ALA A 321 18.83 1.88 8.69
N PHE A 322 18.91 1.42 9.95
CA PHE A 322 18.90 -0.01 10.25
C PHE A 322 17.60 -0.71 9.82
N ILE A 323 16.44 -0.07 10.05
CA ILE A 323 15.13 -0.62 9.67
C ILE A 323 14.98 -0.58 8.14
N GLN A 324 15.47 0.47 7.48
CA GLN A 324 15.48 0.54 6.01
C GLN A 324 16.20 -0.67 5.40
N VAL A 325 17.33 -1.10 5.97
CA VAL A 325 18.05 -2.30 5.49
C VAL A 325 17.18 -3.56 5.60
N VAL A 326 16.44 -3.72 6.70
CA VAL A 326 15.54 -4.87 6.90
C VAL A 326 14.43 -4.90 5.84
N THR A 327 13.91 -3.73 5.44
CA THR A 327 12.82 -3.66 4.46
C THR A 327 13.20 -4.23 3.08
N TYR A 328 14.48 -4.24 2.70
CA TYR A 328 14.91 -4.86 1.43
C TYR A 328 14.68 -6.38 1.38
N PHE A 329 14.57 -7.03 2.53
CA PHE A 329 14.23 -8.45 2.63
C PHE A 329 12.72 -8.73 2.59
N ILE A 330 11.88 -7.69 2.65
CA ILE A 330 10.43 -7.82 2.70
C ILE A 330 9.88 -7.76 1.27
N PRO A 331 9.38 -8.87 0.70
CA PRO A 331 8.94 -8.88 -0.71
C PRO A 331 7.74 -7.95 -0.97
N ALA A 332 6.94 -7.69 0.06
CA ALA A 332 5.80 -6.78 -0.02
C ALA A 332 6.22 -5.36 -0.40
N ARG A 333 7.47 -4.93 -0.07
CA ARG A 333 8.02 -3.62 -0.47
C ARG A 333 7.93 -3.41 -1.97
N TYR A 334 8.43 -4.37 -2.73
CA TYR A 334 8.49 -4.30 -4.19
C TYR A 334 7.09 -4.40 -4.80
N PHE A 335 6.20 -5.19 -4.20
CA PHE A 335 4.83 -5.28 -4.68
C PHE A 335 4.02 -3.99 -4.44
N VAL A 336 4.19 -3.35 -3.28
CA VAL A 336 3.57 -2.04 -2.98
C VAL A 336 4.05 -0.98 -3.98
N SER A 337 5.37 -0.88 -4.18
CA SER A 337 5.95 0.09 -5.12
C SER A 337 5.44 -0.10 -6.55
N SER A 338 5.37 -1.36 -7.01
CA SER A 338 4.81 -1.71 -8.32
C SER A 338 3.31 -1.37 -8.43
N LEU A 339 2.50 -1.67 -7.41
CA LEU A 339 1.07 -1.34 -7.44
C LEU A 339 0.81 0.16 -7.43
N GLN A 340 1.51 0.92 -6.58
CA GLN A 340 1.41 2.38 -6.57
C GLN A 340 1.79 2.98 -7.92
N THR A 341 2.88 2.47 -8.51
CA THR A 341 3.31 2.88 -9.85
C THR A 341 2.22 2.59 -10.89
N LEU A 342 1.69 1.37 -10.96
CA LEU A 342 0.68 0.98 -11.96
C LEU A 342 -0.67 1.73 -11.81
N PHE A 343 -1.09 2.04 -10.58
CA PHE A 343 -2.34 2.78 -10.35
C PHE A 343 -2.17 4.29 -10.57
N LEU A 344 -1.11 4.90 -10.04
CA LEU A 344 -0.97 6.36 -10.05
C LEU A 344 -0.16 6.89 -11.24
N ALA A 345 0.95 6.24 -11.59
CA ALA A 345 1.91 6.73 -12.58
C ALA A 345 1.91 5.99 -13.92
N GLY A 346 1.37 4.77 -13.97
CA GLY A 346 1.44 3.88 -15.12
C GLY A 346 2.70 3.02 -15.14
N ASP A 347 3.21 2.69 -16.32
CA ASP A 347 4.32 1.73 -16.47
C ASP A 347 5.70 2.41 -16.33
N ILE A 348 6.15 2.71 -15.12
CA ILE A 348 7.53 3.20 -14.88
C ILE A 348 8.53 2.04 -14.94
N TYR A 349 9.14 1.85 -16.11
CA TYR A 349 10.00 0.69 -16.39
C TYR A 349 11.14 0.48 -15.39
N LEU A 350 11.84 1.53 -14.96
CA LEU A 350 13.00 1.40 -14.05
C LEU A 350 12.62 0.85 -12.68
N VAL A 351 11.48 1.31 -12.13
CA VAL A 351 10.95 0.84 -10.84
C VAL A 351 10.48 -0.60 -10.99
N LEU A 352 9.66 -0.87 -12.01
CA LEU A 352 9.08 -2.19 -12.27
C LEU A 352 10.15 -3.25 -12.55
N LEU A 353 11.25 -2.90 -13.23
CA LEU A 353 12.35 -3.84 -13.50
C LEU A 353 13.04 -4.27 -12.20
N THR A 354 13.32 -3.31 -11.32
CA THR A 354 13.97 -3.57 -10.02
C THR A 354 13.08 -4.44 -9.15
N ASP A 355 11.80 -4.09 -9.05
CA ASP A 355 10.80 -4.84 -8.32
C ASP A 355 10.64 -6.27 -8.88
N PHE A 356 10.57 -6.40 -10.20
CA PHE A 356 10.45 -7.68 -10.89
C PHE A 356 11.62 -8.63 -10.57
N LEU A 357 12.86 -8.14 -10.63
CA LEU A 357 14.04 -8.94 -10.32
C LEU A 357 14.06 -9.39 -8.85
N LEU A 358 13.72 -8.49 -7.92
CA LEU A 358 13.72 -8.80 -6.49
C LEU A 358 12.57 -9.73 -6.10
N LEU A 359 11.42 -9.62 -6.76
CA LEU A 359 10.32 -10.57 -6.61
C LEU A 359 10.67 -11.96 -7.18
N ILE A 360 11.38 -12.04 -8.32
CA ILE A 360 11.90 -13.33 -8.82
C ILE A 360 12.86 -13.95 -7.81
N ALA A 361 13.83 -13.18 -7.32
CA ALA A 361 14.80 -13.66 -6.34
C ALA A 361 14.10 -14.17 -5.08
N SER A 362 13.10 -13.44 -4.59
CA SER A 362 12.30 -13.83 -3.42
C SER A 362 11.48 -15.10 -3.68
N ALA A 363 10.83 -15.23 -4.85
CA ALA A 363 10.07 -16.41 -5.22
C ALA A 363 10.95 -17.66 -5.28
N ILE A 364 12.12 -17.56 -5.92
CA ILE A 364 13.10 -18.64 -5.99
C ILE A 364 13.57 -19.03 -4.59
N LEU A 365 13.87 -18.05 -3.73
CA LEU A 365 14.33 -18.28 -2.36
C LEU A 365 13.28 -19.03 -1.54
N PHE A 366 12.04 -18.55 -1.47
CA PHE A 366 11.03 -19.16 -0.61
C PHE A 366 10.53 -20.51 -1.13
N ILE A 367 10.34 -20.65 -2.45
CA ILE A 367 9.96 -21.95 -3.05
C ILE A 367 11.11 -22.96 -2.91
N GLY A 368 12.36 -22.52 -3.13
CA GLY A 368 13.55 -23.34 -2.94
C GLY A 368 13.71 -23.83 -1.50
N LEU A 369 13.58 -22.94 -0.51
CA LEU A 369 13.62 -23.29 0.90
C LEU A 369 12.51 -24.27 1.29
N THR A 370 11.30 -24.08 0.75
CA THR A 370 10.18 -25.00 0.93
C THR A 370 10.54 -26.39 0.41
N ALA A 371 11.01 -26.48 -0.83
CA ALA A 371 11.40 -27.75 -1.45
C ALA A 371 12.51 -28.49 -0.68
N LEU A 372 13.47 -27.74 -0.11
CA LEU A 372 14.53 -28.30 0.72
C LEU A 372 14.01 -28.82 2.08
N LYS A 373 13.08 -28.09 2.71
CA LYS A 373 12.55 -28.43 4.04
C LYS A 373 11.44 -29.47 4.02
N THR A 374 10.73 -29.68 2.91
CA THR A 374 9.71 -30.73 2.79
C THR A 374 10.36 -32.12 2.88
N ARG A 375 10.26 -32.73 4.08
CA ARG A 375 10.72 -34.12 4.33
C ARG A 375 9.75 -35.14 3.74
N ARG A 376 10.30 -36.29 3.34
CA ARG A 376 9.55 -37.41 2.71
C ARG A 376 9.36 -38.62 3.64
N ARG A 377 9.83 -38.54 4.89
CA ARG A 377 9.81 -39.66 5.84
C ARG A 377 9.25 -39.18 7.18
N LEU A 378 8.60 -40.09 7.88
CA LEU A 378 7.97 -39.88 9.19
C LEU A 378 9.00 -39.81 10.35
N ASP A 379 10.30 -39.92 10.04
CA ASP A 379 11.41 -39.93 11.01
C ASP A 379 11.92 -38.51 11.39
#